data_AF-X1DVJ6-F1
#
_entry.id   AF-X1DVJ6-F1
#
_cell.length_a   1.000
_cell.length_b   1.000
_cell.length_c   1.000
_cell.angle_alpha   90.00
_cell.angle_beta   90.00
_cell.angle_gamma   90.00
#
_symmetry.space_group_name_H-M   'P 1'
#
loop_
_entity.id
_entity.type
_entity.pdbx_description
1 polymer ?
#
loop_
_entity_poly.entity_id
_entity_poly.type
_entity_poly.pdbx_seq_one_letter_code
_entity_poly.pdbx_strand_id
1 'polypeptide(L)'
;MVIWIYDWIFYCRNLGNIKIIAVDNPKLLSKIANSAKIVFVKQSHVQQVPLIILVAFEAKNSTAFYAKIDIGAIIQLILLRAYSLRIGTCWVGSFSRKKLKEIVKCPNDWHLCSLIVLGYSKNYPKPPPRNSLGKLCSHNYWNK
;
A
#
# COMPACT_ATOMS: atom_id res chain seq x y z
N MET A 1 -0.15 -10.22 -18.61
CA MET A 1 1.22 -10.41 -18.09
C MET A 1 1.40 -9.63 -16.78
N VAL A 2 0.72 -10.05 -15.69
CA VAL A 2 0.76 -9.36 -14.37
C VAL A 2 1.05 -10.35 -13.22
N ILE A 3 1.24 -11.64 -13.53
CA ILE A 3 1.22 -12.72 -12.52
C ILE A 3 2.62 -12.98 -11.90
N TRP A 4 3.71 -12.65 -12.60
CA TRP A 4 5.06 -13.05 -12.19
C TRP A 4 5.66 -12.35 -10.95
N ILE A 5 5.02 -11.30 -10.41
CA ILE A 5 5.54 -10.62 -9.22
C ILE A 5 5.08 -11.26 -7.91
N TYR A 6 4.01 -12.05 -7.95
CA TYR A 6 3.51 -12.74 -6.75
C TYR A 6 4.44 -13.88 -6.32
N ASP A 7 5.15 -14.50 -7.28
CA ASP A 7 6.02 -15.65 -7.03
C ASP A 7 7.37 -15.30 -6.39
N TRP A 8 7.79 -14.04 -6.49
CA TRP A 8 9.06 -13.53 -5.94
C TRP A 8 8.90 -12.77 -4.62
N ILE A 9 7.68 -12.72 -4.06
CA ILE A 9 7.46 -12.12 -2.75
C ILE A 9 8.06 -13.06 -1.70
N PHE A 10 9.13 -12.60 -1.06
CA PHE A 10 9.70 -13.24 0.11
C PHE A 10 8.69 -13.11 1.27
N TYR A 11 7.97 -14.19 1.58
CA TYR A 11 7.13 -14.25 2.78
C TYR A 11 7.97 -14.81 3.93
N CYS A 12 8.09 -14.10 5.04
CA CYS A 12 8.50 -14.74 6.28
C CYS A 12 7.44 -15.83 6.62
N ARG A 13 7.78 -17.10 6.33
CA ARG A 13 7.02 -18.33 6.68
C ARG A 13 5.86 -18.76 5.77
N ASN A 14 5.74 -18.28 4.52
CA ASN A 14 4.68 -18.73 3.58
C ASN A 14 3.28 -18.77 4.23
N LEU A 15 2.96 -17.74 5.02
CA LEU A 15 1.74 -17.73 5.80
C LEU A 15 0.59 -17.29 4.89
N GLY A 16 -0.42 -18.15 4.71
CA GLY A 16 -1.67 -17.85 4.00
C GLY A 16 -2.53 -16.76 4.66
N ASN A 17 -1.93 -15.90 5.49
CA ASN A 17 -2.58 -14.89 6.32
C ASN A 17 -2.54 -13.50 5.69
N ILE A 18 -1.94 -13.28 4.51
CA ILE A 18 -1.96 -11.99 3.79
C ILE A 18 -2.89 -12.10 2.57
N LYS A 19 -3.69 -11.05 2.35
CA LYS A 19 -4.54 -10.92 1.16
C LYS A 19 -4.32 -9.58 0.49
N ILE A 20 -4.24 -9.64 -0.83
CA ILE A 20 -4.12 -8.48 -1.72
C ILE A 20 -5.40 -8.41 -2.54
N ILE A 21 -6.05 -7.24 -2.57
CA ILE A 21 -7.26 -7.01 -3.35
C ILE A 21 -6.96 -5.88 -4.34
N ALA A 22 -7.03 -6.19 -5.63
CA ALA A 22 -6.99 -5.20 -6.70
C ALA A 22 -8.43 -4.71 -6.99
N VAL A 23 -8.63 -3.39 -6.99
CA VAL A 23 -9.91 -2.75 -7.25
C VAL A 23 -9.78 -1.80 -8.43
N ASP A 24 -10.46 -2.13 -9.52
CA ASP A 24 -10.55 -1.34 -10.75
C ASP A 24 -11.99 -0.91 -11.08
N ASN A 25 -13.00 -1.52 -10.43
CA ASN A 25 -14.40 -1.21 -10.65
C ASN A 25 -14.70 0.28 -10.34
N PRO A 26 -15.16 1.10 -11.32
CA PRO A 26 -15.37 2.53 -11.13
C PRO A 26 -16.35 2.89 -10.01
N LYS A 27 -17.40 2.07 -9.80
CA LYS A 27 -18.38 2.27 -8.71
C LYS A 27 -17.78 2.00 -7.34
N LEU A 28 -16.81 1.09 -7.25
CA LEU A 28 -16.12 0.79 -5.99
C LEU A 28 -15.05 1.83 -5.71
N LEU A 29 -14.28 2.22 -6.73
CA LEU A 29 -13.28 3.29 -6.66
C LEU A 29 -13.87 4.60 -6.13
N SER A 30 -15.04 5.02 -6.64
CA SER A 30 -15.71 6.24 -6.16
C SER A 30 -16.13 6.15 -4.68
N LYS A 31 -16.63 4.99 -4.24
CA LYS A 31 -16.96 4.75 -2.82
C LYS A 31 -15.72 4.79 -1.93
N ILE A 32 -14.63 4.17 -2.36
CA ILE A 32 -13.34 4.18 -1.63
C ILE A 32 -12.79 5.59 -1.53
N ALA A 33 -12.82 6.36 -2.63
CA ALA A 33 -12.36 7.74 -2.67
C ALA A 33 -13.13 8.63 -1.67
N ASN A 34 -14.46 8.52 -1.64
CA ASN A 34 -15.33 9.30 -0.75
C ASN A 34 -15.13 8.93 0.74
N SER A 35 -14.99 7.64 1.03
CA SER A 35 -14.93 7.12 2.40
C SER A 35 -13.57 7.32 3.07
N ALA A 36 -12.49 7.24 2.30
CA ALA A 36 -11.15 7.28 2.85
C ALA A 36 -10.68 8.70 3.18
N LYS A 37 -11.45 9.76 2.85
CA LYS A 37 -10.99 11.16 2.83
C LYS A 37 -9.67 11.34 2.07
N ILE A 38 -9.28 10.35 1.25
CA ILE A 38 -8.08 10.34 0.40
C ILE A 38 -8.14 11.48 -0.63
N VAL A 39 -9.30 12.14 -0.77
CA VAL A 39 -9.56 13.25 -1.68
C VAL A 39 -9.71 14.62 -0.97
N PHE A 40 -9.59 14.71 0.37
CA PHE A 40 -9.70 15.99 1.09
C PHE A 40 -8.38 16.79 1.19
N VAL A 41 -7.40 16.44 0.35
CA VAL A 41 -6.63 17.49 -0.33
C VAL A 41 -7.08 17.43 -1.77
N LYS A 42 -7.61 18.54 -2.28
CA LYS A 42 -7.82 18.88 -3.69
C LYS A 42 -6.54 18.57 -4.50
N GLN A 43 -6.21 17.30 -4.72
CA GLN A 43 -5.11 16.91 -5.57
C GLN A 43 -5.64 17.00 -6.99
N SER A 44 -5.62 18.22 -7.53
CA SER A 44 -5.87 18.61 -8.92
C SER A 44 -5.02 17.87 -9.96
N HIS A 45 -4.25 16.86 -9.55
CA HIS A 45 -3.19 16.19 -10.31
C HIS A 45 -3.48 14.71 -10.60
N VAL A 46 -4.48 14.10 -9.97
CA VAL A 46 -4.81 12.69 -10.20
C VAL A 46 -5.89 12.61 -11.27
N GLN A 47 -5.46 12.56 -12.54
CA GLN A 47 -6.38 12.62 -13.67
C GLN A 47 -7.18 11.32 -13.88
N GLN A 48 -6.80 10.22 -13.26
CA GLN A 48 -7.57 8.98 -13.16
C GLN A 48 -6.85 8.10 -12.15
N VAL A 49 -7.57 7.54 -11.17
CA VAL A 49 -7.09 6.39 -10.41
C VAL A 49 -7.67 5.15 -11.07
N PRO A 50 -6.99 4.52 -12.05
CA PRO A 50 -7.48 3.32 -12.69
C PRO A 50 -7.45 2.10 -11.75
N LEU A 51 -6.61 2.12 -10.71
CA LEU A 51 -6.41 0.96 -9.85
C LEU A 51 -6.07 1.36 -8.41
N ILE A 52 -6.75 0.72 -7.46
CA ILE A 52 -6.39 0.73 -6.04
C ILE A 52 -6.05 -0.69 -5.62
N ILE A 53 -4.91 -0.86 -4.96
CA ILE A 53 -4.52 -2.13 -4.33
C ILE A 53 -4.67 -2.00 -2.82
N LEU A 54 -5.38 -2.94 -2.21
CA LEU A 54 -5.53 -3.08 -0.77
C LEU A 54 -4.72 -4.26 -0.28
N VAL A 55 -4.01 -4.08 0.83
CA VAL A 55 -3.26 -5.17 1.46
C VAL A 55 -3.74 -5.35 2.89
N ALA A 56 -4.12 -6.56 3.24
CA ALA A 56 -4.65 -6.94 4.55
C ALA A 56 -3.99 -8.21 5.06
N PHE A 57 -4.03 -8.42 6.37
CA PHE A 57 -3.64 -9.69 6.99
C PHE A 57 -4.65 -10.17 8.01
N GLU A 58 -4.71 -11.46 8.28
CA GLU A 58 -5.56 -12.03 9.32
C GLU A 58 -5.02 -11.72 10.72
N ALA A 59 -5.79 -10.98 11.52
CA ALA A 59 -5.38 -10.44 12.80
C ALA A 59 -5.45 -11.43 13.97
N LYS A 60 -6.14 -12.56 13.80
CA LYS A 60 -6.30 -13.59 14.84
C LYS A 60 -5.03 -14.41 15.09
N ASN A 61 -4.08 -14.38 14.16
CA ASN A 61 -2.91 -15.25 14.22
C ASN A 61 -1.74 -14.56 14.96
N SER A 62 -1.02 -15.31 15.79
CA SER A 62 0.13 -14.81 16.58
C SER A 62 1.29 -14.28 15.73
N THR A 63 1.23 -14.48 14.41
CA THR A 63 2.18 -14.01 13.40
C THR A 63 1.91 -12.59 12.90
N ALA A 64 0.90 -11.89 13.44
CA ALA A 64 0.54 -10.51 13.06
C ALA A 64 1.72 -9.52 13.09
N PHE A 65 2.73 -9.75 13.94
CA PHE A 65 3.95 -8.94 13.98
C PHE A 65 4.74 -9.03 12.68
N TYR A 66 5.01 -10.25 12.19
CA TYR A 66 5.74 -10.48 10.94
C TYR A 66 4.93 -10.09 9.71
N ALA A 67 3.60 -10.27 9.75
CA ALA A 67 2.73 -9.91 8.65
C ALA A 67 2.87 -8.43 8.23
N LYS A 68 3.11 -7.51 9.17
CA LYS A 68 3.33 -6.09 8.83
C LYS A 68 4.64 -5.85 8.10
N ILE A 69 5.70 -6.59 8.45
CA ILE A 69 7.02 -6.51 7.79
C ILE A 69 6.89 -7.04 6.35
N ASP A 70 6.29 -8.21 6.20
CA ASP A 70 6.04 -8.83 4.89
C ASP A 70 5.19 -7.90 4.01
N ILE A 71 4.13 -7.31 4.55
CA ILE A 71 3.30 -6.33 3.84
C ILE A 71 4.12 -5.12 3.40
N GLY A 72 5.02 -4.60 4.23
CA GLY A 72 5.92 -3.51 3.84
C GLY A 72 6.79 -3.87 2.63
N ALA A 73 7.38 -5.07 2.64
CA ALA A 73 8.18 -5.58 1.52
C ALA A 73 7.33 -5.77 0.24
N ILE A 74 6.14 -6.36 0.36
CA ILE A 74 5.18 -6.55 -0.74
C ILE A 74 4.82 -5.21 -1.37
N ILE A 75 4.43 -4.24 -0.54
CA ILE A 75 4.05 -2.91 -1.03
C ILE A 75 5.24 -2.28 -1.75
N GLN A 76 6.44 -2.32 -1.17
CA GLN A 76 7.62 -1.74 -1.80
C GLN A 76 7.95 -2.39 -3.16
N LEU A 77 7.80 -3.71 -3.30
CA LEU A 77 7.96 -4.40 -4.58
C LEU A 77 6.92 -3.94 -5.63
N ILE A 78 5.65 -3.78 -5.22
CA ILE A 78 4.60 -3.23 -6.09
C ILE A 78 4.96 -1.81 -6.54
N LEU A 79 5.44 -0.95 -5.62
CA LEU A 79 5.82 0.42 -5.92
C LEU A 79 7.02 0.47 -6.90
N LEU A 80 8.05 -0.34 -6.67
CA LEU A 80 9.22 -0.43 -7.56
C LEU A 80 8.84 -0.94 -8.95
N ARG A 81 7.93 -1.92 -9.03
CA ARG A 81 7.45 -2.41 -10.32
C ARG A 81 6.65 -1.36 -11.06
N ALA A 82 5.71 -0.71 -10.38
CA ALA A 82 4.93 0.36 -10.96
C ALA A 82 5.83 1.49 -11.48
N TYR A 83 6.86 1.86 -10.72
CA TYR A 83 7.86 2.83 -11.13
C TYR A 83 8.60 2.40 -12.41
N SER A 84 9.02 1.13 -12.52
CA SER A 84 9.66 0.61 -13.76
C SER A 84 8.76 0.69 -14.99
N LEU A 85 7.44 0.63 -14.77
CA LEU A 85 6.41 0.75 -15.80
C LEU A 85 5.94 2.20 -16.00
N ARG A 86 6.61 3.17 -15.36
CA ARG A 86 6.25 4.61 -15.36
C ARG A 86 4.85 4.90 -14.83
N ILE A 87 4.33 4.04 -13.97
CA ILE A 87 3.05 4.22 -13.27
C ILE A 87 3.33 4.98 -11.97
N GLY A 88 2.60 6.08 -11.75
CA GLY A 88 2.66 6.83 -10.51
C GLY A 88 1.94 6.08 -9.38
N THR A 89 2.52 6.12 -8.18
CA THR A 89 1.98 5.40 -7.02
C THR A 89 1.95 6.25 -5.77
N CYS A 90 0.94 6.05 -4.93
CA CYS A 90 0.86 6.63 -3.59
C CYS A 90 0.53 5.55 -2.56
N TRP A 91 1.41 5.35 -1.58
CA TRP A 91 1.16 4.48 -0.42
C TRP A 91 0.45 5.27 0.67
N VAL A 92 -0.79 4.87 0.95
CA VAL A 92 -1.68 5.49 1.93
C VAL A 92 -1.83 4.59 3.16
N GLY A 93 -1.36 5.07 4.31
CA GLY A 93 -1.58 4.45 5.63
C GLY A 93 -2.69 5.09 6.46
N SER A 94 -3.10 6.32 6.11
CA SER A 94 -4.12 7.10 6.82
C SER A 94 -5.45 7.05 6.07
N PHE A 95 -6.39 6.23 6.54
CA PHE A 95 -7.75 6.12 6.02
C PHE A 95 -8.68 5.46 7.06
N SER A 96 -10.00 5.58 6.85
CA SER A 96 -10.98 4.90 7.69
C SER A 96 -11.05 3.41 7.37
N ARG A 97 -10.29 2.59 8.10
CA ARG A 97 -10.30 1.13 7.98
C ARG A 97 -11.71 0.54 8.12
N LYS A 98 -12.51 1.04 9.07
CA LYS A 98 -13.89 0.58 9.30
C LYS A 98 -14.75 0.74 8.05
N LYS A 99 -14.84 1.96 7.51
CA LYS A 99 -15.62 2.24 6.29
C LYS A 99 -15.11 1.44 5.10
N LEU A 100 -13.80 1.34 4.96
CA LEU A 100 -13.21 0.65 3.82
C LEU A 100 -13.49 -0.87 3.88
N LYS A 101 -13.42 -1.47 5.07
CA LYS A 101 -13.83 -2.86 5.27
C LYS A 101 -15.28 -3.12 4.86
N GLU A 102 -16.20 -2.23 5.22
CA GLU A 102 -17.61 -2.33 4.82
C GLU A 102 -17.77 -2.28 3.29
N ILE A 103 -17.03 -1.39 2.62
CA ILE A 103 -17.08 -1.23 1.15
C ILE A 103 -16.57 -2.47 0.42
N VAL A 104 -15.43 -3.02 0.84
CA VAL A 104 -14.83 -4.20 0.18
C VAL A 104 -15.26 -5.52 0.81
N LYS A 105 -16.24 -5.50 1.72
CA LYS A 105 -16.75 -6.67 2.44
C LYS A 105 -15.63 -7.47 3.12
N CYS A 106 -14.63 -6.77 3.68
CA CYS A 106 -13.51 -7.39 4.38
C CYS A 106 -13.98 -7.88 5.76
N PRO A 107 -13.73 -9.16 6.11
CA PRO A 107 -14.13 -9.69 7.41
C PRO A 107 -13.51 -8.95 8.61
N ASN A 108 -14.18 -9.02 9.76
CA ASN A 108 -13.78 -8.26 10.95
C ASN A 108 -12.43 -8.69 11.51
N ASP A 109 -12.11 -9.97 11.37
CA ASP A 109 -10.85 -10.59 11.82
C ASP A 109 -9.65 -10.34 10.91
N TRP A 110 -9.83 -9.64 9.79
CA TRP A 110 -8.74 -9.17 8.94
C TRP A 110 -8.36 -7.74 9.28
N HIS A 111 -7.07 -7.45 9.44
CA HIS A 111 -6.57 -6.09 9.55
C HIS A 111 -6.22 -5.54 8.17
N LEU A 112 -6.90 -4.46 7.76
CA LEU A 112 -6.59 -3.74 6.53
C LEU A 112 -5.40 -2.80 6.79
N CYS A 113 -4.22 -3.17 6.28
CA CYS A 113 -2.96 -2.49 6.57
C CYS A 113 -2.85 -1.16 5.84
N SER A 114 -2.89 -1.23 4.52
CA SER A 114 -2.47 -0.16 3.62
C SER A 114 -3.28 -0.18 2.33
N LEU A 115 -3.36 0.99 1.71
CA LEU A 115 -3.94 1.20 0.40
C LEU A 115 -2.85 1.77 -0.52
N ILE A 116 -2.75 1.27 -1.75
CA ILE A 116 -1.85 1.78 -2.79
C ILE A 116 -2.72 2.31 -3.92
N VAL A 117 -2.57 3.58 -4.23
CA VAL A 117 -3.19 4.21 -5.41
C VAL A 117 -2.21 4.08 -6.57
N LEU A 118 -2.68 3.60 -7.73
CA LEU A 118 -1.90 3.55 -8.95
C LEU A 118 -2.60 4.37 -10.04
N GLY A 119 -1.82 5.16 -10.78
CA GLY A 119 -2.33 5.96 -11.88
C GLY A 119 -1.24 6.74 -12.61
N TYR A 120 -1.61 7.36 -13.73
CA TYR A 120 -0.70 8.22 -14.48
C TYR A 120 -0.88 9.66 -14.02
N SER A 121 0.19 10.25 -13.49
CA SER A 121 0.21 11.67 -13.15
C SER A 121 0.73 12.47 -14.33
N LYS A 122 0.17 13.67 -14.55
CA LYS A 122 0.75 14.65 -15.48
C LYS A 122 1.97 15.37 -14.91
N ASN A 123 2.10 15.40 -13.59
CA ASN A 123 3.16 16.13 -12.89
C ASN A 123 3.91 15.20 -11.93
N TYR A 124 5.24 15.23 -11.99
CA TYR A 124 6.11 14.53 -11.04
C TYR A 124 6.71 15.55 -10.07
N PRO A 125 6.30 15.56 -8.78
CA PRO A 125 6.87 16.48 -7.81
C PRO A 125 8.34 16.15 -7.55
N LYS A 126 9.12 17.16 -7.14
CA LYS A 126 10.48 16.93 -6.65
C LYS A 126 10.42 16.02 -5.41
N PRO A 127 11.38 15.09 -5.23
CA PRO A 127 11.46 14.27 -4.03
C PRO A 127 11.52 15.17 -2.79
N PRO A 128 10.76 14.85 -1.71
CA PRO A 128 10.89 15.58 -0.46
C PRO A 128 12.31 15.39 0.11
N PRO A 129 12.82 16.33 0.92
CA PRO A 129 14.08 16.12 1.62
C PRO A 129 14.02 14.85 2.48
N ARG A 130 15.17 14.18 2.64
CA ARG A 130 15.34 13.03 3.52
C ARG A 130 16.39 13.35 4.57
N ASN A 131 16.30 12.69 5.73
CA ASN A 131 17.36 12.76 6.73
C ASN A 131 18.67 12.26 6.12
N SER A 132 19.79 12.89 6.48
CA SER A 132 21.12 12.43 6.08
C SER A 132 21.38 11.03 6.65
N LEU A 133 22.11 10.19 5.90
CA LEU A 133 22.43 8.82 6.34
C LEU A 133 23.13 8.79 7.70
N GLY A 134 23.99 9.76 8.02
CA GLY A 134 24.66 9.84 9.33
C GLY A 134 23.71 10.02 10.53
N LYS A 135 22.44 10.39 10.32
CA LYS A 135 21.41 10.43 11.37
C LYS A 135 20.63 9.11 11.50
N LEU A 136 20.66 8.26 10.47
CA LEU A 136 19.89 7.02 10.39
C LEU A 136 20.76 5.77 10.60
N CYS A 137 22.04 5.86 10.27
CA CYS A 137 22.97 4.75 10.25
C CYS A 137 24.07 4.97 11.30
N SER A 138 24.37 3.92 12.05
CA SER A 138 25.55 3.84 12.92
C SER A 138 26.42 2.68 12.46
N HIS A 139 27.74 2.79 12.68
CA HIS A 139 28.69 1.74 12.36
C HIS A 139 29.11 1.02 13.64
N ASN A 140 29.09 -0.31 13.64
CA ASN A 140 29.41 -1.23 14.75
C ASN A 140 28.46 -1.19 15.96
N TYR A 141 28.18 0.00 16.51
CA TYR A 141 27.42 0.16 17.76
C TYR A 141 26.20 1.06 17.58
N TRP A 142 25.22 0.93 18.48
CA TRP A 142 24.05 1.78 18.52
C TRP A 142 24.39 3.16 19.07
N ASN A 143 24.28 4.20 18.24
CA ASN A 143 24.36 5.59 18.69
C ASN A 143 22.93 6.10 18.98
N LYS A 144 22.71 6.66 20.17
CA LYS A 144 21.42 7.24 20.58
C LYS A 144 21.26 8.67 20.11
#